data_AF-A0A8H7E6T1-F1
#
_entry.id   AF-A0A8H7E6T1-F1
#
_cell.length_a   1.000
_cell.length_b   1.000
_cell.length_c   1.000
_cell.angle_alpha   90.00
_cell.angle_beta   90.00
_cell.angle_gamma   90.00
#
_symmetry.space_group_name_H-M   'P 1'
#
loop_
_entity.id
_entity.type
_entity.pdbx_description
1 polymer ?
#
loop_
_entity_poly.entity_id
_entity_poly.type
_entity_poly.pdbx_seq_one_letter_code
_entity_poly.pdbx_strand_id
1 'polypeptide(L)'
;MWIFPLGLQLTANAIIAAIIKNTSGFHADFAVWELVLFFAARPRLSWIVLGAFSVISSGSSSHTKGRYFPWWSSFMSQFIAEFILQLIALYIMGRTAHFATGRGYYLVHTDLYRSLPPGAHMMYSGALYYLIIGSFSWLLAIGLIIVAAGRFNIKNPKVGTAYVMFAITLSLTSVWLASWIFWVGFVRLAGPLYCPPKLIHQGVIWGTFSLLGTILGGGGGA
;
A
#
# COMPACT_ATOMS: atom_id res chain seq x y z
N MET A 1 -18.72 -0.22 2.87
CA MET A 1 -18.60 0.58 1.63
C MET A 1 -17.15 1.01 1.45
N TRP A 2 -16.51 0.81 0.29
CA TRP A 2 -15.07 1.06 0.08
C TRP A 2 -14.65 2.54 0.14
N ILE A 3 -15.62 3.46 0.00
CA ILE A 3 -15.39 4.91 0.08
C ILE A 3 -14.89 5.32 1.47
N PHE A 4 -15.37 4.69 2.54
CA PHE A 4 -14.93 4.99 3.91
C PHE A 4 -13.46 4.68 4.16
N PRO A 5 -12.95 3.46 3.91
CA PRO A 5 -11.53 3.18 4.11
C PRO A 5 -10.63 4.03 3.21
N LEU A 6 -11.02 4.29 1.95
CA LEU A 6 -10.28 5.18 1.06
C LEU A 6 -10.24 6.62 1.60
N GLY A 7 -11.40 7.19 1.91
CA GLY A 7 -11.55 8.56 2.37
C GLY A 7 -10.84 8.79 3.69
N LEU A 8 -10.93 7.86 4.64
CA LEU A 8 -10.24 7.94 5.92
C LEU A 8 -8.72 7.85 5.76
N GLN A 9 -8.20 6.98 4.89
CA GLN A 9 -6.76 6.91 4.60
C GLN A 9 -6.24 8.23 4.00
N LEU A 10 -6.96 8.80 3.02
CA LEU A 10 -6.59 10.07 2.41
C LEU A 10 -6.70 11.24 3.40
N THR A 11 -7.73 11.24 4.25
CA THR A 11 -7.91 12.25 5.29
C THR A 11 -6.79 12.17 6.33
N ALA A 12 -6.40 10.96 6.76
CA ALA A 12 -5.27 10.77 7.65
C ALA A 12 -3.98 11.34 7.04
N ASN A 13 -3.73 11.07 5.75
CA ASN A 13 -2.59 11.65 5.04
C ASN A 13 -2.67 13.17 4.94
N ALA A 14 -3.85 13.74 4.71
CA ALA A 14 -4.07 15.19 4.67
C ALA A 14 -3.82 15.87 6.02
N ILE A 15 -4.32 15.28 7.12
CA ILE A 15 -4.09 15.78 8.47
C ILE A 15 -2.59 15.74 8.80
N ILE A 16 -1.90 14.62 8.50
CA ILE A 16 -0.47 14.49 8.73
C ILE A 16 0.31 15.52 7.90
N ALA A 17 -0.05 15.71 6.63
CA ALA A 17 0.58 16.70 5.77
C ALA A 17 0.38 18.14 6.29
N ALA A 18 -0.82 18.46 6.78
CA ALA A 18 -1.12 19.76 7.38
C ALA A 18 -0.33 20.01 8.67
N ILE A 19 -0.19 18.99 9.53
CA ILE A 19 0.63 19.09 10.75
C ILE A 19 2.09 19.39 10.40
N ILE A 20 2.64 18.73 9.38
CA ILE A 20 4.03 18.93 8.94
C ILE A 20 4.22 20.35 8.41
N LYS A 21 3.34 20.82 7.52
CA LYS A 21 3.44 22.16 6.94
C LYS A 21 3.26 23.28 7.97
N ASN A 22 2.43 23.07 8.99
CA ASN A 22 2.17 24.06 10.04
C ASN A 22 3.18 24.00 11.19
N THR A 23 4.19 23.12 11.15
CA THR A 23 5.21 23.06 12.20
C THR A 23 6.21 24.22 12.05
N SER A 24 6.46 24.95 13.14
CA SER A 24 7.45 26.03 13.19
C SER A 24 8.85 25.53 12.81
N GLY A 25 9.51 26.21 11.87
CA GLY A 25 10.83 25.85 11.36
C GLY A 25 10.82 24.94 10.14
N PHE A 26 9.64 24.53 9.65
CA PHE A 26 9.51 23.76 8.42
C PHE A 26 9.35 24.69 7.21
N HIS A 27 10.47 25.06 6.59
CA HIS A 27 10.52 25.93 5.41
C HIS A 27 10.68 25.10 4.12
N ALA A 28 9.57 24.60 3.58
CA ALA A 28 9.60 23.90 2.30
C ALA A 28 8.45 24.38 1.40
N ASP A 29 8.76 24.67 0.13
CA ASP A 29 7.85 25.29 -0.84
C ASP A 29 6.82 24.33 -1.45
N PHE A 30 6.76 23.07 -1.00
CA PHE A 30 5.86 22.09 -1.58
C PHE A 30 4.40 22.29 -1.14
N ALA A 31 3.48 21.86 -2.00
CA ALA A 31 2.06 21.92 -1.73
C ALA A 31 1.62 20.76 -0.82
N VAL A 32 0.58 20.99 0.00
CA VAL A 32 0.08 19.97 0.95
C VAL A 32 -0.35 18.70 0.19
N TRP A 33 -0.98 18.85 -0.97
CA TRP A 33 -1.44 17.72 -1.77
C TRP A 33 -0.30 16.83 -2.26
N GLU A 34 0.88 17.38 -2.58
CA GLU A 34 2.05 16.59 -2.97
C GLU A 34 2.47 15.65 -1.84
N LEU A 35 2.45 16.17 -0.61
CA LEU A 35 2.77 15.40 0.58
C LEU A 35 1.68 14.35 0.89
N VAL A 36 0.40 14.66 0.63
CA VAL A 36 -0.69 13.67 0.74
C VAL A 36 -0.50 12.50 -0.22
N LEU A 37 -0.18 12.79 -1.49
CA LEU A 37 0.08 11.75 -2.50
C LEU A 37 1.35 10.97 -2.15
N PHE A 38 2.40 11.64 -1.68
CA PHE A 38 3.62 10.99 -1.21
C PHE A 38 3.35 10.02 -0.06
N PHE A 39 2.52 10.41 0.92
CA PHE A 39 2.11 9.52 2.00
C PHE A 39 1.20 8.37 1.56
N ALA A 40 0.59 8.44 0.38
CA ALA A 40 -0.12 7.31 -0.20
C ALA A 40 0.83 6.17 -0.61
N ALA A 41 2.12 6.47 -0.85
CA ALA A 41 3.16 5.48 -1.14
C ALA A 41 3.73 4.79 0.12
N ARG A 42 3.22 5.08 1.32
CA ARG A 42 3.65 4.39 2.56
C ARG A 42 3.22 2.92 2.57
N PRO A 43 4.09 2.02 3.07
CA PRO A 43 3.70 0.62 3.23
C PRO A 43 2.53 0.51 4.22
N ARG A 44 1.43 -0.12 3.80
CA ARG A 44 0.24 -0.30 4.64
C ARG A 44 0.12 -1.72 5.18
N LEU A 45 -0.34 -1.83 6.43
CA LEU A 45 -0.52 -3.10 7.15
C LEU A 45 -1.97 -3.59 7.15
N SER A 46 -2.91 -2.79 6.64
CA SER A 46 -4.36 -3.00 6.73
C SER A 46 -4.82 -4.34 6.16
N TRP A 47 -4.28 -4.73 5.01
CA TRP A 47 -4.62 -6.00 4.34
C TRP A 47 -4.05 -7.22 5.08
N ILE A 48 -2.90 -7.10 5.74
CA ILE A 48 -2.28 -8.18 6.53
C ILE A 48 -3.13 -8.48 7.75
N VAL A 49 -3.52 -7.43 8.48
CA VAL A 49 -4.34 -7.53 9.68
C VAL A 49 -5.68 -8.21 9.36
N LEU A 50 -6.36 -7.78 8.30
CA LEU A 50 -7.62 -8.38 7.88
C LEU A 50 -7.48 -9.80 7.35
N GLY A 51 -6.40 -10.09 6.62
CA GLY A 51 -6.07 -11.45 6.21
C GLY A 51 -5.87 -12.38 7.41
N ALA A 52 -5.13 -11.93 8.42
CA ALA A 52 -4.90 -12.69 9.65
C ALA A 52 -6.21 -12.93 10.43
N PHE A 53 -7.05 -11.91 10.62
CA PHE A 53 -8.35 -12.06 11.27
C PHE A 53 -9.29 -13.00 10.50
N SER A 54 -9.24 -12.99 9.16
CA SER A 54 -10.03 -13.91 8.32
C SER A 54 -9.63 -15.39 8.55
N VAL A 55 -8.34 -15.67 8.66
CA VAL A 55 -7.81 -17.02 8.94
C VAL A 55 -8.15 -17.47 10.37
N ILE A 56 -7.95 -16.60 11.37
CA ILE A 56 -8.22 -16.91 12.78
C ILE A 56 -9.71 -17.18 13.00
N SER A 57 -10.60 -16.36 12.42
CA SER A 57 -12.05 -16.56 12.55
C SER A 57 -12.55 -17.83 11.87
N SER A 58 -11.85 -18.32 10.84
CA SER A 58 -12.17 -19.59 10.16
C SER A 58 -11.91 -20.83 11.02
N GLY A 59 -11.01 -20.74 12.01
CA GLY A 59 -10.70 -21.84 12.93
C GLY A 59 -11.72 -22.03 14.06
N SER A 60 -12.60 -21.05 14.30
CA SER A 60 -13.47 -21.02 15.49
C SER A 60 -14.93 -21.44 15.22
N SER A 61 -15.35 -21.59 13.96
CA SER A 61 -16.74 -21.96 13.64
C SER A 61 -16.98 -23.46 13.58
N SER A 62 -17.30 -24.02 14.75
CA SER A 62 -18.09 -25.24 14.91
C SER A 62 -19.53 -25.01 14.36
N HIS A 63 -19.95 -25.88 13.44
CA HIS A 63 -21.36 -26.25 13.20
C HIS A 63 -22.38 -25.12 12.90
N THR A 64 -22.31 -24.48 11.73
CA THR A 64 -23.56 -24.04 11.05
C THR A 64 -23.38 -23.98 9.54
N LYS A 65 -24.29 -24.64 8.81
CA LYS A 65 -24.33 -24.69 7.35
C LYS A 65 -24.61 -23.30 6.79
N GLY A 66 -23.57 -22.66 6.26
CA GLY A 66 -23.65 -21.36 5.61
C GLY A 66 -22.40 -20.54 5.96
N ARG A 67 -21.26 -20.89 5.37
CA ARG A 67 -19.98 -20.20 5.60
C ARG A 67 -19.98 -18.84 4.91
N TYR A 68 -20.76 -17.90 5.43
CA TYR A 68 -20.55 -16.48 5.20
C TYR A 68 -19.32 -16.09 6.01
N PHE A 69 -18.24 -15.71 5.32
CA PHE A 69 -17.09 -15.07 5.96
C PHE A 69 -17.61 -13.74 6.54
N PRO A 70 -17.73 -13.59 7.88
CA PRO A 70 -18.44 -12.44 8.46
C PRO A 70 -17.77 -11.09 8.12
N TRP A 71 -16.48 -11.14 7.77
CA TRP A 71 -15.64 -9.97 7.47
C TRP A 71 -15.32 -9.83 5.97
N TRP A 72 -16.00 -10.57 5.10
CA TRP A 72 -15.71 -10.57 3.65
C TRP A 72 -15.97 -9.21 3.00
N SER A 73 -17.08 -8.57 3.38
CA SER A 73 -17.42 -7.22 2.92
C SER A 73 -16.35 -6.21 3.35
N SER A 74 -15.86 -6.29 4.60
CA SER A 74 -14.78 -5.45 5.12
C SER A 74 -13.51 -5.67 4.32
N PHE A 75 -13.12 -6.93 4.13
CA PHE A 75 -11.94 -7.30 3.37
C PHE A 75 -11.99 -6.79 1.94
N MET A 76 -13.10 -7.00 1.22
CA MET A 76 -13.25 -6.54 -0.17
C MET A 76 -13.29 -5.01 -0.26
N SER A 77 -13.91 -4.33 0.70
CA SER A 77 -13.93 -2.88 0.74
C SER A 77 -12.53 -2.28 0.99
N GLN A 78 -11.75 -2.89 1.88
CA GLN A 78 -10.37 -2.49 2.14
C GLN A 78 -9.49 -2.77 0.94
N PHE A 79 -9.69 -3.91 0.28
CA PHE A 79 -8.95 -4.29 -0.91
C PHE A 79 -9.12 -3.26 -2.04
N ILE A 80 -10.36 -2.82 -2.31
CA ILE A 80 -10.64 -1.78 -3.31
C ILE A 80 -9.97 -0.46 -2.93
N ALA A 81 -10.05 -0.07 -1.65
CA ALA A 81 -9.38 1.14 -1.17
C ALA A 81 -7.86 1.07 -1.34
N GLU A 82 -7.24 -0.07 -1.01
CA GLU A 82 -5.80 -0.30 -1.19
C GLU A 82 -5.40 -0.27 -2.67
N PHE A 83 -6.22 -0.83 -3.56
CA PHE A 83 -5.98 -0.76 -5.01
C PHE A 83 -5.94 0.68 -5.51
N ILE A 84 -6.93 1.51 -5.15
CA ILE A 84 -6.98 2.92 -5.54
C ILE A 84 -5.75 3.67 -4.98
N LEU A 85 -5.41 3.42 -3.73
CA LEU A 85 -4.26 4.07 -3.12
C LEU A 85 -2.92 3.62 -3.73
N GLN A 86 -2.83 2.39 -4.24
CA GLN A 86 -1.67 1.91 -4.98
C GLN A 86 -1.54 2.56 -6.36
N LEU A 87 -2.66 2.90 -7.02
CA LEU A 87 -2.65 3.72 -8.24
C LEU A 87 -2.14 5.13 -7.95
N ILE A 88 -2.52 5.71 -6.81
CA ILE A 88 -1.98 7.00 -6.36
C ILE A 88 -0.47 6.88 -6.08
N ALA A 89 -0.04 5.83 -5.40
CA ALA A 89 1.38 5.59 -5.14
C ALA A 89 2.19 5.38 -6.43
N LEU A 90 1.60 4.73 -7.44
CA LEU A 90 2.22 4.52 -8.75
C LEU A 90 2.66 5.84 -9.40
N TYR A 91 1.88 6.92 -9.25
CA TYR A 91 2.24 8.24 -9.74
C TYR A 91 3.55 8.76 -9.11
N ILE A 92 3.69 8.65 -7.79
CA ILE A 92 4.89 9.09 -7.05
C ILE A 92 6.10 8.22 -7.38
N MET A 93 5.91 6.90 -7.44
CA MET A 93 6.97 5.96 -7.84
C MET A 93 7.42 6.24 -9.29
N GLY A 94 6.47 6.49 -10.19
CA GLY A 94 6.73 6.88 -11.58
C GLY A 94 7.54 8.17 -11.70
N ARG A 95 7.15 9.23 -10.98
CA ARG A 95 7.90 10.49 -10.92
C ARG A 95 9.31 10.30 -10.39
N THR A 96 9.46 9.49 -9.35
CA THR A 96 10.76 9.22 -8.72
C THR A 96 11.69 8.43 -9.65
N ALA A 97 11.17 7.40 -10.32
CA ALA A 97 11.93 6.63 -11.29
C ALA A 97 12.28 7.48 -12.52
N HIS A 98 11.36 8.29 -13.02
CA HIS A 98 11.63 9.21 -14.14
C HIS A 98 12.76 10.20 -13.80
N PHE A 99 12.73 10.78 -12.60
CA PHE A 99 13.80 11.66 -12.12
C PHE A 99 15.16 10.94 -12.08
N ALA A 100 15.21 9.72 -11.55
CA ALA A 100 16.43 8.92 -11.47
C ALA A 100 16.96 8.51 -12.85
N THR A 101 16.08 8.11 -13.77
CA THR A 101 16.43 7.76 -15.15
C THR A 101 16.97 8.98 -15.90
N GLY A 102 16.32 10.14 -15.78
CA GLY A 102 16.75 11.38 -16.43
C GLY A 102 18.12 11.88 -15.96
N ARG A 103 18.57 11.45 -14.77
CA ARG A 103 19.91 11.75 -14.23
C ARG A 103 20.91 10.60 -14.42
N GLY A 104 20.50 9.45 -14.97
CA GLY A 104 21.38 8.29 -15.15
C GLY A 104 21.67 7.50 -13.86
N TYR A 105 20.91 7.68 -12.78
CA TYR A 105 21.14 7.04 -11.48
C TYR A 105 20.91 5.52 -11.45
N TYR A 106 20.42 4.93 -12.54
CA TYR A 106 20.29 3.47 -12.69
C TYR A 106 21.47 2.83 -13.45
N LEU A 107 22.38 3.63 -14.01
CA LEU A 107 23.49 3.13 -14.83
C LEU A 107 24.66 2.66 -13.95
N VAL A 108 24.65 1.38 -13.58
CA VAL A 108 25.60 0.74 -12.64
C VAL A 108 27.08 0.94 -13.02
N HIS A 109 27.38 1.10 -14.31
CA HIS A 109 28.75 1.26 -14.81
C HIS A 109 29.30 2.69 -14.67
N THR A 110 28.48 3.67 -14.30
CA THR A 110 28.90 5.07 -14.18
C THR A 110 29.40 5.40 -12.78
N ASP A 111 30.37 6.31 -12.69
CA ASP A 111 30.84 6.81 -11.38
C ASP A 111 29.76 7.60 -10.64
N LEU A 112 28.77 8.11 -11.38
CA LEU A 112 27.58 8.72 -10.81
C LEU A 112 26.79 7.70 -9.97
N TYR A 113 26.61 6.46 -10.46
CA TYR A 113 25.99 5.39 -9.70
C TYR A 113 26.77 5.09 -8.41
N ARG A 114 28.10 4.97 -8.49
CA ARG A 114 28.94 4.61 -7.33
C ARG A 114 29.03 5.69 -6.26
N SER A 115 28.86 6.95 -6.63
CA SER A 115 28.92 8.08 -5.71
C SER A 115 27.59 8.36 -5.00
N LEU A 116 26.48 7.70 -5.37
CA LEU A 116 25.20 7.90 -4.71
C LEU A 116 25.23 7.36 -3.26
N PRO A 117 24.60 8.08 -2.32
CA PRO A 117 24.44 7.57 -0.98
C PRO A 117 23.55 6.30 -0.97
N PRO A 118 23.78 5.34 -0.06
CA PRO A 118 23.00 4.10 0.01
C PRO A 118 21.47 4.32 0.10
N GLY A 119 21.04 5.39 0.78
CA GLY A 119 19.62 5.79 0.86
C GLY A 119 18.99 6.04 -0.51
N ALA A 120 19.71 6.73 -1.40
CA ALA A 120 19.23 7.00 -2.76
C ALA A 120 19.11 5.73 -3.59
N HIS A 121 20.06 4.80 -3.47
CA HIS A 121 19.96 3.50 -4.13
C HIS A 121 18.70 2.74 -3.72
N MET A 122 18.40 2.66 -2.43
CA MET A 122 17.17 2.02 -1.93
C MET A 122 15.92 2.76 -2.42
N MET A 123 15.89 4.09 -2.38
CA MET A 123 14.73 4.86 -2.80
C MET A 123 14.41 4.64 -4.29
N TYR A 124 15.42 4.79 -5.16
CA TYR A 124 15.25 4.65 -6.60
C TYR A 124 15.01 3.20 -7.03
N SER A 125 15.66 2.22 -6.38
CA SER A 125 15.40 0.80 -6.64
C SER A 125 14.00 0.37 -6.20
N GLY A 126 13.51 0.87 -5.06
CA GLY A 126 12.14 0.63 -4.61
C GLY A 126 11.09 1.18 -5.58
N ALA A 127 11.30 2.39 -6.10
CA ALA A 127 10.46 2.99 -7.13
C ALA A 127 10.46 2.16 -8.43
N LEU A 128 11.63 1.71 -8.89
CA LEU A 128 11.75 0.89 -10.11
C LEU A 128 11.13 -0.50 -9.93
N TYR A 129 11.37 -1.14 -8.78
CA TYR A 129 10.75 -2.41 -8.41
C TYR A 129 9.23 -2.29 -8.43
N TYR A 130 8.68 -1.20 -7.86
CA TYR A 130 7.23 -0.96 -7.84
C TYR A 130 6.66 -0.91 -9.27
N LEU A 131 7.34 -0.21 -10.19
CA LEU A 131 6.90 -0.06 -11.57
C LEU A 131 6.99 -1.36 -12.37
N ILE A 132 8.07 -2.12 -12.22
CA ILE A 132 8.29 -3.33 -13.03
C ILE A 132 7.58 -4.51 -12.38
N ILE A 133 8.02 -4.90 -11.18
CA ILE A 133 7.55 -6.11 -10.51
C ILE A 133 6.14 -5.90 -9.95
N GLY A 134 5.86 -4.73 -9.38
CA GLY A 134 4.52 -4.39 -8.90
C GLY A 134 3.48 -4.43 -10.02
N SER A 135 3.72 -3.74 -11.15
CA SER A 135 2.80 -3.77 -12.29
C SER A 135 2.68 -5.16 -12.91
N PHE A 136 3.79 -5.89 -13.06
CA PHE A 136 3.76 -7.25 -13.57
C PHE A 136 2.95 -8.18 -12.65
N SER A 137 3.10 -8.06 -11.33
CA SER A 137 2.33 -8.86 -10.36
C SER A 137 0.84 -8.59 -10.45
N TRP A 138 0.43 -7.35 -10.73
CA TRP A 138 -0.98 -6.98 -10.92
C TRP A 138 -1.54 -7.53 -12.22
N LEU A 139 -0.78 -7.46 -13.31
CA LEU A 139 -1.16 -8.07 -14.59
C LEU A 139 -1.30 -9.60 -14.46
N LEU A 140 -0.37 -10.25 -13.76
CA LEU A 140 -0.44 -11.68 -13.47
C LEU A 140 -1.70 -12.02 -12.65
N ALA A 141 -2.00 -11.25 -11.60
CA ALA A 141 -3.19 -11.47 -10.80
C ALA A 141 -4.48 -11.33 -11.62
N ILE A 142 -4.59 -10.31 -12.47
CA ILE A 142 -5.72 -10.15 -13.38
C ILE A 142 -5.84 -11.34 -14.33
N GLY A 143 -4.73 -11.78 -14.93
CA GLY A 143 -4.70 -12.96 -15.80
C GLY A 143 -5.16 -14.24 -15.09
N LEU A 144 -4.69 -14.46 -13.87
CA LEU A 144 -5.11 -15.61 -13.04
C LEU A 144 -6.59 -15.54 -12.66
N ILE A 145 -7.11 -14.34 -12.36
CA ILE A 145 -8.54 -14.14 -12.10
C ILE A 145 -9.38 -14.46 -13.34
N ILE A 146 -8.97 -14.01 -14.53
CA ILE A 146 -9.66 -14.30 -15.80
C ILE A 146 -9.64 -15.80 -16.10
N VAL A 147 -8.50 -16.47 -15.93
CA VAL A 147 -8.40 -17.93 -16.13
C VAL A 147 -9.24 -18.69 -15.11
N ALA A 148 -9.25 -18.24 -13.85
CA ALA A 148 -10.11 -18.82 -12.82
C ALA A 148 -11.60 -18.64 -13.16
N ALA A 149 -12.00 -17.45 -13.66
CA ALA A 149 -13.34 -17.15 -14.16
C ALA A 149 -13.73 -17.99 -15.38
N GLY A 150 -12.82 -18.23 -16.32
CA GLY A 150 -13.05 -19.09 -17.47
C GLY A 150 -13.10 -20.59 -17.13
N ARG A 151 -12.37 -21.01 -16.08
CA ARG A 151 -12.37 -22.38 -15.55
C ARG A 151 -13.32 -22.55 -14.36
N PHE A 152 -14.28 -21.65 -14.14
CA PHE A 152 -15.22 -21.73 -13.03
C PHE A 152 -16.14 -22.95 -13.20
N ASN A 153 -15.64 -24.10 -12.76
CA ASN A 153 -16.38 -25.33 -12.74
C ASN A 153 -17.27 -25.25 -11.50
N ILE A 154 -18.58 -25.06 -11.72
CA ILE A 154 -19.62 -24.89 -10.68
C ILE A 154 -19.53 -25.96 -9.58
N LYS A 155 -18.93 -27.13 -9.89
CA LYS A 155 -18.76 -28.24 -8.96
C LYS A 155 -17.70 -28.02 -7.86
N ASN A 156 -16.70 -27.15 -8.02
CA ASN A 156 -15.64 -26.94 -7.01
C ASN A 156 -15.20 -25.46 -6.86
N PRO A 157 -16.05 -24.59 -6.27
CA PRO A 157 -15.78 -23.15 -6.12
C PRO A 157 -14.60 -22.83 -5.19
N LYS A 158 -14.18 -23.79 -4.34
CA LYS A 158 -13.09 -23.61 -3.38
C LYS A 158 -11.72 -23.43 -4.04
N VAL A 159 -11.49 -24.13 -5.16
CA VAL A 159 -10.20 -24.12 -5.85
C VAL A 159 -9.98 -22.77 -6.55
N GLY A 160 -10.98 -22.26 -7.27
CA GLY A 160 -10.92 -20.93 -7.90
C GLY A 160 -10.72 -19.81 -6.88
N THR A 161 -11.43 -19.87 -5.75
CA THR A 161 -11.29 -18.87 -4.67
C THR A 161 -9.87 -18.85 -4.07
N ALA A 162 -9.25 -20.02 -3.89
CA ALA A 162 -7.89 -20.12 -3.36
C ALA A 162 -6.85 -19.51 -4.32
N TYR A 163 -6.96 -19.76 -5.62
CA TYR A 163 -6.06 -19.17 -6.62
C TYR A 163 -6.17 -17.64 -6.67
N VAL A 164 -7.39 -17.10 -6.62
CA VAL A 164 -7.64 -15.65 -6.59
C VAL A 164 -7.03 -15.02 -5.33
N MET A 165 -7.24 -15.65 -4.17
CA MET A 165 -6.67 -15.17 -2.90
C MET A 165 -5.15 -15.21 -2.87
N PHE A 166 -4.55 -16.28 -3.39
CA PHE A 166 -3.11 -16.41 -3.49
C PHE A 166 -2.51 -15.33 -4.41
N ALA A 167 -3.11 -15.14 -5.59
CA ALA A 167 -2.67 -14.13 -6.55
C ALA A 167 -2.74 -12.71 -5.94
N ILE A 168 -3.87 -12.35 -5.32
CA ILE A 168 -4.04 -11.06 -4.65
C ILE A 168 -3.00 -10.87 -3.54
N THR A 169 -2.81 -11.86 -2.68
CA THR A 169 -1.86 -11.78 -1.55
C THR A 169 -0.42 -11.59 -2.05
N LEU A 170 -0.04 -12.32 -3.10
CA LEU A 170 1.29 -12.19 -3.72
C LEU A 170 1.49 -10.77 -4.30
N SER A 171 0.51 -10.26 -5.05
CA SER A 171 0.58 -8.91 -5.64
C SER A 171 0.68 -7.84 -4.57
N LEU A 172 -0.16 -7.89 -3.53
CA LEU A 172 -0.13 -6.96 -2.40
C LEU A 172 1.20 -7.01 -1.64
N THR A 173 1.76 -8.20 -1.44
CA THR A 173 3.07 -8.36 -0.80
C THR A 173 4.18 -7.72 -1.62
N SER A 174 4.15 -7.87 -2.95
CA SER A 174 5.18 -7.32 -3.83
C SER A 174 5.22 -5.77 -3.80
N VAL A 175 4.06 -5.11 -3.94
CA VAL A 175 3.96 -3.64 -3.87
C VAL A 175 4.23 -3.12 -2.45
N TRP A 176 3.91 -3.91 -1.43
CA TRP A 176 4.22 -3.59 -0.05
C TRP A 176 5.73 -3.60 0.22
N LEU A 177 6.46 -4.62 -0.24
CA LEU A 177 7.92 -4.67 -0.17
C LEU A 177 8.57 -3.51 -0.92
N ALA A 178 8.06 -3.20 -2.12
CA ALA A 178 8.52 -2.07 -2.91
C ALA A 178 8.37 -0.74 -2.17
N SER A 179 7.22 -0.54 -1.52
CA SER A 179 6.91 0.64 -0.70
C SER A 179 7.84 0.75 0.50
N TRP A 180 8.18 -0.37 1.15
CA TRP A 180 9.17 -0.39 2.23
C TRP A 180 10.56 0.00 1.76
N ILE A 181 11.04 -0.61 0.67
CA ILE A 181 12.38 -0.33 0.11
C ILE A 181 12.47 1.17 -0.24
N PHE A 182 11.43 1.70 -0.89
CA PHE A 182 11.33 3.12 -1.22
C PHE A 182 11.40 4.01 0.03
N TRP A 183 10.56 3.74 1.04
CA TRP A 183 10.48 4.56 2.25
C TRP A 183 11.73 4.49 3.13
N VAL A 184 12.32 3.30 3.29
CA VAL A 184 13.59 3.13 4.00
C VAL A 184 14.69 3.90 3.30
N GLY A 185 14.72 3.86 1.96
CA GLY A 185 15.64 4.65 1.15
C GLY A 185 15.45 6.15 1.37
N PHE A 186 14.21 6.63 1.31
CA PHE A 186 13.87 8.04 1.55
C PHE A 186 14.33 8.52 2.93
N VAL A 187 13.99 7.79 4.00
CA VAL A 187 14.36 8.18 5.37
C VAL A 187 15.89 8.19 5.54
N ARG A 188 16.58 7.18 5.01
CA ARG A 188 18.06 7.12 5.07
C ARG A 188 18.72 8.20 4.23
N LEU A 189 18.13 8.57 3.10
CA LEU A 189 18.62 9.64 2.24
C LEU A 189 18.46 11.01 2.90
N ALA A 190 17.31 11.24 3.54
CA ALA A 190 17.05 12.47 4.29
C ALA A 190 17.92 12.57 5.55
N GLY A 191 18.28 11.44 6.17
CA GLY A 191 19.26 11.36 7.25
C GLY A 191 18.92 12.31 8.41
N PRO A 192 19.84 13.18 8.87
CA PRO A 192 19.59 14.11 9.97
C PRO A 192 18.58 15.23 9.63
N LEU A 193 18.26 15.43 8.35
CA LEU A 193 17.22 16.38 7.93
C LEU A 193 15.81 15.79 8.07
N TYR A 194 15.68 14.48 8.28
CA TYR A 194 14.41 13.83 8.53
C TYR A 194 13.98 14.02 9.99
N CYS A 195 13.37 15.16 10.28
CA CYS A 195 12.78 15.45 11.58
C CYS A 195 11.24 15.49 11.47
N PRO A 196 10.55 14.33 11.45
CA PRO A 196 9.09 14.30 11.39
C PRO A 196 8.52 14.89 12.69
N PRO A 197 7.76 16.00 12.62
CA PRO A 197 7.17 16.58 13.81
C PRO A 197 6.14 15.62 14.39
N LYS A 198 6.24 15.36 15.69
CA LYS A 198 5.26 14.57 16.45
C LYS A 198 5.01 13.18 15.83
N LEU A 199 6.08 12.42 15.55
CA LEU A 199 6.01 11.10 14.92
C LEU A 199 4.95 10.17 15.55
N ILE A 200 4.87 10.13 16.88
CA ILE A 200 3.86 9.34 17.61
C ILE A 200 2.44 9.77 17.23
N HIS A 201 2.17 11.06 17.11
CA HIS A 201 0.85 11.58 16.74
C HIS A 201 0.48 11.17 15.32
N GLN A 202 1.43 11.21 14.39
CA GLN A 202 1.20 10.74 13.02
C GLN A 202 0.87 9.23 12.99
N GLY A 203 1.57 8.43 13.80
CA GLY A 203 1.29 7.00 13.96
C GLY A 203 -0.10 6.73 14.52
N VAL A 204 -0.52 7.49 15.55
CA VAL A 204 -1.86 7.39 16.15
C VAL A 204 -2.95 7.78 15.15
N ILE A 205 -2.78 8.88 14.42
CA ILE A 205 -3.73 9.32 13.38
C ILE A 205 -3.87 8.23 12.33
N TRP A 206 -2.75 7.72 11.82
CA TRP A 206 -2.75 6.68 10.80
C TRP A 206 -3.40 5.38 11.28
N GLY A 207 -3.07 4.93 12.50
CA GLY A 207 -3.63 3.72 13.10
C GLY A 207 -5.13 3.84 13.36
N THR A 208 -5.57 4.97 13.92
CA THR A 208 -6.99 5.20 14.25
C THR A 208 -7.85 5.26 12.99
N PHE A 209 -7.41 6.01 11.97
CA PHE A 209 -8.16 6.12 10.70
C PHE A 209 -8.18 4.81 9.92
N SER A 210 -7.11 4.00 9.99
CA SER A 210 -7.07 2.66 9.39
C SER A 210 -8.03 1.69 10.09
N LEU A 211 -8.11 1.75 11.42
CA LEU A 211 -9.05 0.95 12.21
C LEU A 211 -10.50 1.36 11.93
N LEU A 212 -10.81 2.65 11.96
CA LEU A 212 -12.14 3.16 11.63
C LEU A 212 -12.54 2.81 10.20
N GLY A 213 -11.62 2.94 9.24
CA GLY A 213 -11.85 2.55 7.85
C GLY A 213 -12.18 1.07 7.70
N THR A 214 -11.54 0.22 8.48
CA THR A 214 -11.80 -1.22 8.50
C THR A 214 -13.18 -1.55 9.06
N ILE A 215 -13.57 -0.92 10.18
CA ILE A 215 -14.86 -1.12 10.83
C ILE A 215 -16.01 -0.63 9.93
N LEU A 216 -15.89 0.61 9.42
CA LEU A 216 -16.92 1.22 8.56
C LEU A 216 -16.94 0.61 7.15
N GLY A 217 -15.80 0.08 6.68
CA GLY A 217 -15.69 -0.62 5.41
C GLY A 217 -16.56 -1.87 5.34
N GLY A 218 -16.67 -2.60 6.46
CA GLY A 218 -17.52 -3.78 6.61
C GLY A 218 -19.01 -3.55 6.45
N GLY A 219 -19.45 -2.30 6.61
CA GLY A 219 -20.82 -2.02 7.02
C GLY A 219 -20.99 -2.46 8.47
N GLY A 220 -21.35 -1.54 9.36
CA GLY A 220 -21.64 -1.89 10.75
C GLY A 220 -22.79 -2.89 10.80
N GLY A 221 -22.45 -4.18 10.83
CA GLY A 221 -23.35 -5.28 11.10
C GLY A 221 -23.22 -5.63 12.58
N ALA A 222 -23.91 -4.84 13.40
CA ALA A 222 -24.74 -5.39 14.46
C ALA A 222 -26.10 -5.69 13.85
#